data_AF-A0A1V9ZI90-F1
#
_entry.id   AF-A0A1V9ZI90-F1
#
_cell.length_a   1.000
_cell.length_b   1.000
_cell.length_c   1.000
_cell.angle_alpha   90.00
_cell.angle_beta   90.00
_cell.angle_gamma   90.00
#
_symmetry.space_group_name_H-M   'P 1'
#
loop_
_entity.id
_entity.type
_entity.pdbx_description
1 polymer ?
#
loop_
_entity_poly.entity_id
_entity_poly.type
_entity_poly.pdbx_seq_one_letter_code
_entity_poly.pdbx_strand_id
1 'polypeptide(L)'
;MASYLQEMVDHMVSVTTNDGRNFVGVLKGYDQCINIILDDSFERIYSPKDDVQVVDLGLYIVRGDNIALIGEVEPNIKQHTQGDTARAEPMKPVTH
;
A
#
# COMPACT_ATOMS: atom_id res chain seq x y z
N MET A 1 2.16 -20.35 -5.38
CA MET A 1 2.16 -19.32 -4.32
C MET A 1 1.87 -17.94 -4.88
N ALA A 2 2.46 -17.51 -6.02
CA ALA A 2 2.12 -16.23 -6.64
C ALA A 2 0.79 -16.21 -7.45
N SER A 3 -0.06 -17.23 -7.34
CA SER A 3 -1.33 -17.30 -8.09
C SER A 3 -2.35 -16.26 -7.64
N TYR A 4 -2.32 -15.88 -6.37
CA TYR A 4 -3.27 -14.90 -5.81
C TYR A 4 -3.01 -13.48 -6.30
N LEU A 5 -1.75 -13.10 -6.53
CA LEU A 5 -1.44 -11.77 -7.07
C LEU A 5 -1.91 -11.60 -8.52
N GLN A 6 -2.01 -12.71 -9.26
CA GLN A 6 -2.55 -12.69 -10.62
C GLN A 6 -3.99 -12.19 -10.65
N GLU A 7 -4.79 -12.56 -9.65
CA GLU A 7 -6.20 -12.18 -9.52
C GLU A 7 -6.37 -10.71 -9.13
N MET A 8 -5.32 -10.09 -8.58
CA MET A 8 -5.32 -8.70 -8.11
C MET A 8 -4.71 -7.73 -9.13
N VAL A 9 -4.25 -8.21 -10.29
CA VAL A 9 -3.71 -7.34 -11.35
C VAL A 9 -4.83 -6.42 -11.85
N ASP A 10 -4.49 -5.15 -12.07
CA ASP A 10 -5.38 -4.05 -12.42
C ASP A 10 -6.44 -3.71 -11.33
N HIS A 11 -6.36 -4.32 -10.15
CA HIS A 11 -7.14 -3.91 -8.99
C HIS A 11 -6.38 -2.93 -8.10
N MET A 12 -7.13 -2.15 -7.32
CA MET A 12 -6.57 -1.29 -6.28
C MET A 12 -6.12 -2.16 -5.10
N VAL A 13 -4.87 -2.03 -4.69
CA VAL A 13 -4.30 -2.80 -3.58
C VAL A 13 -3.68 -1.88 -2.54
N SER A 14 -3.76 -2.30 -1.27
CA SER A 14 -3.02 -1.73 -0.15
C SER A 14 -1.85 -2.64 0.19
N VAL A 15 -0.67 -2.05 0.25
CA VAL A 15 0.61 -2.73 0.47
C VAL A 15 1.21 -2.20 1.76
N THR A 16 1.37 -3.09 2.74
CA THR A 16 2.08 -2.78 3.98
C THR A 16 3.48 -3.34 3.90
N THR A 17 4.45 -2.50 4.23
CA THR A 17 5.87 -2.83 4.18
C THR A 17 6.40 -3.19 5.57
N ASN A 18 7.55 -3.85 5.62
CA ASN A 18 8.17 -4.35 6.84
C ASN A 18 8.57 -3.23 7.82
N ASP A 19 8.75 -1.99 7.35
CA ASP A 19 9.02 -0.81 8.17
C ASP A 19 7.74 -0.09 8.65
N GLY A 20 6.55 -0.64 8.34
CA GLY A 20 5.26 -0.13 8.81
C GLY A 20 4.63 0.94 7.91
N ARG A 21 5.15 1.17 6.69
CA ARG A 21 4.55 2.12 5.74
C ARG A 21 3.42 1.46 4.94
N ASN A 22 2.41 2.25 4.59
CA ASN A 22 1.26 1.81 3.80
C ASN A 22 1.19 2.55 2.46
N PHE A 23 1.29 1.79 1.38
CA PHE A 23 1.12 2.28 0.02
C PHE A 23 -0.18 1.76 -0.55
N VAL A 24 -0.86 2.58 -1.35
CA VAL A 24 -2.07 2.18 -2.06
C VAL A 24 -1.89 2.56 -3.53
N GLY A 25 -2.27 1.67 -4.43
CA GLY A 25 -2.19 1.91 -5.87
C GLY A 25 -2.74 0.74 -6.69
N VAL A 26 -2.78 0.90 -8.00
CA VAL A 26 -3.23 -0.15 -8.93
C VAL A 26 -2.08 -1.12 -9.19
N LEU A 27 -2.27 -2.41 -8.90
CA LEU A 27 -1.24 -3.41 -9.16
C LEU A 27 -1.09 -3.65 -10.67
N LYS A 28 0.02 -3.20 -11.28
CA LYS A 28 0.28 -3.38 -12.71
C LYS A 28 1.10 -4.62 -13.05
N GLY A 29 1.85 -5.13 -12.09
CA GLY A 29 2.66 -6.32 -12.32
C GLY A 29 3.40 -6.75 -11.08
N TYR A 30 3.84 -7.99 -11.11
CA TYR A 30 4.65 -8.61 -10.07
C TYR A 30 5.60 -9.64 -10.67
N ASP A 31 6.62 -10.04 -9.92
CA ASP A 31 7.53 -11.14 -10.28
C ASP A 31 7.53 -12.27 -9.25
N GLN A 32 8.34 -13.33 -9.48
CA GLN A 32 8.43 -14.47 -8.56
C GLN A 32 8.97 -14.13 -7.17
N CYS A 33 9.64 -12.98 -7.01
CA CYS A 33 10.17 -12.49 -5.74
C CYS A 33 9.20 -11.51 -5.06
N ILE A 34 7.99 -11.34 -5.60
CA ILE A 34 6.97 -10.41 -5.11
C ILE A 34 7.44 -8.96 -5.19
N ASN A 35 8.38 -8.64 -6.09
CA ASN A 35 8.56 -7.24 -6.47
C ASN A 35 7.29 -6.82 -7.21
N ILE A 36 6.73 -5.65 -6.88
CA ILE A 36 5.47 -5.18 -7.46
C ILE A 36 5.63 -3.80 -8.09
N ILE A 37 4.79 -3.54 -9.09
CA ILE A 37 4.64 -2.24 -9.74
C ILE A 37 3.25 -1.72 -9.39
N LEU A 38 3.19 -0.55 -8.78
CA LEU A 38 1.97 0.17 -8.47
C LEU A 38 1.85 1.41 -9.37
N ASP A 39 0.69 1.61 -9.97
CA ASP A 39 0.35 2.81 -10.73
C ASP A 39 -0.68 3.66 -9.97
N ASP A 40 -0.74 4.95 -10.29
CA ASP A 40 -1.55 5.96 -9.57
C ASP A 40 -1.43 5.87 -8.04
N SER A 41 -0.23 5.52 -7.56
CA SER A 41 -0.01 5.18 -6.15
C SER A 41 0.16 6.39 -5.25
N PHE A 42 -0.16 6.18 -3.97
CA PHE A 42 0.01 7.16 -2.90
C PHE A 42 0.34 6.46 -1.58
N GLU A 43 1.03 7.17 -0.70
CA GLU A 43 1.30 6.73 0.67
C GLU A 43 0.22 7.25 1.63
N ARG A 44 -0.21 6.40 2.56
CA ARG A 44 -1.08 6.74 3.68
C ARG A 44 -0.27 6.81 4.97
N ILE A 45 -0.17 8.00 5.54
CA ILE A 45 0.63 8.24 6.75
C ILE A 45 -0.30 8.50 7.93
N TYR A 46 -0.21 7.63 8.93
CA TYR A 46 -0.95 7.76 10.18
C TYR A 46 -0.10 8.43 11.27
N SER A 47 -0.71 9.35 11.99
CA SER A 47 -0.10 10.08 13.12
C SER A 47 -1.09 10.12 14.29
N PRO A 48 -0.60 10.12 15.55
CA PRO A 48 -1.45 10.36 16.70
C PRO A 48 -1.89 11.82 16.82
N LYS A 49 -1.21 12.75 16.14
CA LYS A 49 -1.41 14.20 16.29
C LYS A 49 -2.14 14.83 15.10
N ASP A 50 -1.90 14.28 13.92
CA ASP A 50 -2.36 14.83 12.66
C ASP A 50 -3.36 13.86 12.03
N ASP A 51 -4.27 14.40 11.24
CA ASP A 51 -5.19 13.61 10.42
C ASP A 51 -4.40 12.85 9.34
N VAL A 52 -5.02 11.85 8.70
CA VAL A 52 -4.31 10.97 7.76
C VAL A 52 -3.77 11.78 6.59
N GLN A 53 -2.46 11.68 6.36
CA GLN A 53 -1.81 12.38 5.26
C GLN A 53 -1.69 11.46 4.05
N VAL A 54 -1.90 12.04 2.87
CA VAL A 54 -1.80 11.37 1.58
C VAL A 54 -0.66 12.02 0.79
N VAL A 55 0.31 11.20 0.37
CA VAL A 55 1.42 11.65 -0.48
C VAL A 55 1.35 10.92 -1.81
N ASP A 56 1.12 11.65 -2.89
CA ASP A 56 1.06 11.08 -4.24
C ASP A 56 2.46 10.67 -4.74
N LEU A 57 2.56 9.46 -5.29
CA LEU A 57 3.79 8.85 -5.79
C LEU A 57 3.75 8.55 -7.29
N GLY A 58 2.55 8.31 -7.84
CA GLY A 58 2.38 7.95 -9.26
C GLY A 58 2.83 6.50 -9.51
N LEU A 59 3.74 6.30 -10.46
CA LEU A 59 4.32 4.98 -10.73
C LEU A 59 5.40 4.64 -9.70
N TYR A 60 5.21 3.56 -8.95
CA TYR A 60 6.06 3.19 -7.82
C TYR A 60 6.40 1.70 -7.82
N ILE A 61 7.66 1.36 -7.60
CA ILE A 61 8.13 -0.04 -7.54
C ILE A 61 8.48 -0.37 -6.09
N VAL A 62 7.92 -1.45 -5.56
CA VAL A 62 8.22 -1.94 -4.21
C VAL A 62 8.98 -3.25 -4.32
N ARG A 63 10.13 -3.33 -3.64
CA ARG A 63 10.94 -4.55 -3.57
C ARG A 63 10.25 -5.58 -2.68
N GLY A 64 10.10 -6.82 -3.16
CA GLY A 64 9.33 -7.87 -2.49
C GLY A 64 9.84 -8.25 -1.10
N ASP A 65 11.16 -8.20 -0.86
CA ASP A 65 11.75 -8.45 0.47
C ASP A 65 11.26 -7.46 1.54
N ASN A 66 10.76 -6.29 1.13
CA ASN A 66 10.24 -5.26 2.03
C ASN A 66 8.73 -5.35 2.22
N ILE A 67 8.03 -6.28 1.57
CA ILE A 67 6.57 -6.38 1.62
C ILE A 67 6.16 -7.34 2.74
N ALA A 68 5.30 -6.86 3.64
CA ALA A 68 4.70 -7.67 4.70
C ALA A 68 3.33 -8.23 4.27
N LEU A 69 2.50 -7.40 3.62
CA LEU A 69 1.11 -7.74 3.27
C LEU A 69 0.66 -6.98 2.03
N ILE A 70 -0.12 -7.66 1.18
CA ILE A 70 -0.85 -7.07 0.04
C ILE A 70 -2.32 -7.47 0.20
N GLY A 71 -3.23 -6.49 0.15
CA GLY A 71 -4.67 -6.73 0.23
C GLY A 71 -5.42 -5.90 -0.81
N GLU A 72 -6.44 -6.49 -1.44
CA GLU A 72 -7.32 -5.77 -2.36
C GLU A 72 -8.21 -4.81 -1.56
N VAL A 73 -8.43 -3.62 -2.11
CA VAL A 73 -9.25 -2.58 -1.49
C VAL A 73 -10.19 -1.96 -2.52
N GLU A 74 -11.15 -1.17 -2.04
CA GLU A 74 -12.09 -0.49 -2.93
C GLU A 74 -11.38 0.49 -3.89
N PRO A 75 -11.77 0.55 -5.17
CA PRO A 75 -11.12 1.41 -6.16
C PRO A 75 -11.08 2.90 -5.81
N ASN A 76 -12.05 3.39 -5.02
CA ASN A 76 -12.19 4.81 -4.67
C ASN A 76 -11.60 5.17 -3.29
N ILE A 77 -10.77 4.29 -2.70
CA ILE A 77 -10.21 4.48 -1.36
C ILE A 77 -9.41 5.79 -1.18
N LYS A 78 -8.84 6.34 -2.26
CA LYS A 78 -8.16 7.64 -2.23
C LYS A 78 -9.09 8.78 -1.80
N GLN A 79 -10.34 8.77 -2.27
CA GLN A 79 -11.34 9.79 -1.91
C GLN A 79 -11.74 9.69 -0.44
N HIS A 80 -11.87 8.47 0.08
CA HIS A 80 -12.13 8.23 1.49
C HIS A 80 -10.94 8.62 2.39
N THR A 81 -9.72 8.48 1.88
CA THR A 81 -8.51 8.82 2.64
C THR A 81 -8.27 10.34 2.66
N GLN A 82 -8.61 11.05 1.59
CA GLN A 82 -8.52 12.51 1.53
C GLN A 82 -9.60 13.13 2.44
N GLY A 83 -9.21 13.43 3.68
CA GLY A 83 -10.11 13.93 4.73
C GLY A 83 -10.42 12.92 5.83
N ASP A 84 -9.71 11.79 5.86
CA ASP A 84 -9.79 10.84 6.96
C ASP A 84 -9.18 11.46 8.23
N THR A 85 -10.04 11.69 9.23
CA THR A 85 -9.68 12.30 10.54
C THR A 85 -9.26 11.25 11.57
N ALA A 86 -9.12 9.98 11.17
CA ALA A 86 -8.62 8.94 12.03
C ALA A 86 -7.18 9.23 12.49
N ARG A 87 -6.94 9.04 13.79
CA ARG A 87 -5.63 9.20 14.42
C ARG A 87 -5.20 7.87 14.98
N ALA A 88 -4.09 7.37 14.48
CA ALA A 88 -3.54 6.08 14.87
C ALA A 88 -2.03 6.18 15.03
N GLU A 89 -1.48 5.34 15.89
CA GLU A 89 -0.03 5.15 15.92
C GLU A 89 0.45 4.52 14.61
N PRO A 90 1.64 4.91 14.11
CA PRO A 90 2.26 4.22 12.98
C PRO A 90 2.34 2.70 13.23
N MET A 91 2.21 1.92 12.16
CA MET A 91 2.37 0.47 12.26
C MET A 91 3.80 0.14 12.71
N LYS A 92 3.91 -0.81 13.64
CA LYS A 92 5.21 -1.25 14.13
C LYS A 92 5.94 -2.04 13.03
N PRO A 93 7.26 -1.91 12.94
CA PRO A 93 8.04 -2.70 12.01
C PRO A 93 7.97 -4.19 12.37
N VAL A 94 8.14 -5.04 11.36
CA VAL A 94 8.22 -6.49 11.54
C VAL A 94 9.53 -6.85 12.24
N THR A 95 9.43 -7.57 13.35
CA THR A 95 10.58 -8.12 14.08
C THR A 95 10.73 -9.60 13.77
N HIS A 96 11.88 -9.99 13.23
CA HIS A 96 12.22 -11.39 12.93
C HIS A 96 12.83 -12.11 14.14
#